data_AF-A0A663M3I5-F1
#
_entry.id   AF-A0A663M3I5-F1
#
_cell.length_a   1.000
_cell.length_b   1.000
_cell.length_c   1.000
_cell.angle_alpha   90.00
_cell.angle_beta   90.00
_cell.angle_gamma   90.00
#
_symmetry.space_group_name_H-M   'P 1'
#
loop_
_entity.id
_entity.type
_entity.pdbx_description
1 polymer ?
#
loop_
_entity_poly.entity_id
_entity_poly.type
_entity_poly.pdbx_seq_one_letter_code
_entity_poly.pdbx_strand_id
1 'polypeptide(L)'
;FNRYQQIRLRKQYKRKADEQEDEDAIVNRISLFLSTFTLAVSAGAVLLLPFSIISNEILLSFPQNYYIQWLNGSLIHGYFWLCFSLFCPQGIRARILETLVMLILLALLILGIVWVASALIDNDAASMESLYDLWEYYLPYLYSCISLMGCLLLLLCTPVGLSRMFTVMGQLLVKPSILEDLDEQMYIITLEEEAIQRRLNGMFWYFFKYKRRKKASAWERNLVYPAVMILLLIETSISVLLVALNILYLLVDETAMPKGSRGSGIGNASLSTFGFVGAALEIILIFYLMVSSVVGFYSLRFFENFTPRKDDTTMTKIIGNCVSILVLSSALPVMSRTLGITRFDLLGDFGRFNWLGNFYIVLSYNLLFAIMTTLCLVRKFTSAVREELLKALGLDKLHLSNNPRESETKPSANGHQKTL
;
A
#
# COMPACT_ATOMS: atom_id res chain seq x y z
N PHE A 1 -21.55 19.81 -58.34
CA PHE A 1 -21.02 20.55 -57.18
C PHE A 1 -21.26 19.70 -55.91
N ASN A 2 -20.32 18.94 -55.35
CA ASN A 2 -19.09 18.41 -55.91
C ASN A 2 -18.68 17.20 -55.03
N ARG A 3 -18.78 15.95 -55.52
CA ARG A 3 -18.28 14.74 -54.83
C ARG A 3 -16.83 14.93 -54.36
N TYR A 4 -16.05 15.69 -55.14
CA TYR A 4 -14.70 16.13 -54.82
C TYR A 4 -14.59 16.92 -53.51
N GLN A 5 -15.54 17.81 -53.23
CA GLN A 5 -15.54 18.63 -52.02
C GLN A 5 -15.88 17.79 -50.79
N GLN A 6 -16.77 16.80 -50.93
CA GLN A 6 -17.10 15.85 -49.86
C GLN A 6 -15.94 14.89 -49.56
N ILE A 7 -15.22 14.41 -50.58
CA ILE A 7 -14.00 13.60 -50.42
C ILE A 7 -12.88 14.41 -49.75
N ARG A 8 -12.72 15.69 -50.12
CA ARG A 8 -11.72 16.58 -49.52
C ARG A 8 -11.99 16.82 -48.02
N LEU A 9 -13.25 17.06 -47.65
CA LEU A 9 -13.64 17.21 -46.25
C LEU A 9 -13.39 15.92 -45.45
N ARG A 10 -13.79 14.75 -45.98
CA ARG A 10 -13.51 13.46 -45.31
C ARG A 10 -12.02 13.21 -45.11
N LYS A 11 -11.17 13.54 -46.10
CA LYS A 11 -9.71 13.46 -45.96
C LYS A 11 -9.17 14.42 -44.90
N GLN A 12 -9.70 15.65 -44.81
CA GLN A 12 -9.30 16.59 -43.77
C GLN A 12 -9.74 16.15 -42.37
N TYR A 13 -10.96 15.65 -42.21
CA TYR A 13 -11.44 15.09 -40.94
C TYR A 13 -10.62 13.86 -40.53
N LYS A 14 -10.35 12.95 -41.46
CA LYS A 14 -9.50 11.78 -41.20
C LYS A 14 -8.08 12.20 -40.81
N ARG A 15 -7.48 13.14 -41.55
CA ARG A 15 -6.14 13.65 -41.23
C ARG A 15 -6.07 14.32 -39.85
N LYS A 16 -7.07 15.13 -39.49
CA LYS A 16 -7.15 15.72 -38.14
C LYS A 16 -7.35 14.67 -37.05
N ALA A 17 -8.13 13.62 -37.32
CA ALA A 17 -8.31 12.51 -36.39
C ALA A 17 -7.00 11.71 -36.22
N ASP A 18 -6.31 11.40 -37.33
CA ASP A 18 -5.00 10.71 -37.31
C ASP A 18 -3.95 11.57 -36.57
N GLU A 19 -3.89 12.89 -36.80
CA GLU A 19 -2.99 13.82 -36.09
C GLU A 19 -3.30 13.87 -34.58
N GLN A 20 -4.57 13.84 -34.19
CA GLN A 20 -4.97 13.85 -32.78
C GLN A 20 -4.70 12.49 -32.09
N GLU A 21 -4.88 11.37 -32.79
CA GLU A 21 -4.49 10.04 -32.30
C GLU A 21 -2.97 9.94 -32.08
N ASP A 22 -2.16 10.54 -32.97
CA ASP A 22 -0.71 10.59 -32.83
C ASP A 22 -0.28 11.45 -31.62
N GLU A 23 -0.91 12.61 -31.42
CA GLU A 23 -0.67 13.45 -30.24
C GLU A 23 -1.04 12.74 -28.93
N ASP A 24 -2.24 12.13 -28.87
CA ASP A 24 -2.70 11.36 -27.71
C ASP A 24 -1.79 10.15 -27.43
N ALA A 25 -1.28 9.49 -28.47
CA ALA A 25 -0.33 8.39 -28.34
C ALA A 25 1.02 8.86 -27.76
N ILE A 26 1.50 10.04 -28.16
CA ILE A 26 2.72 10.66 -27.60
C ILE A 26 2.50 11.02 -26.13
N VAL A 27 1.38 11.65 -25.78
CA VAL A 27 1.04 12.04 -24.41
C VAL A 27 0.92 10.80 -23.51
N ASN A 28 0.24 9.75 -23.97
CA ASN A 28 0.12 8.51 -23.22
C ASN A 28 1.47 7.83 -23.02
N ARG A 29 2.33 7.84 -24.04
CA ARG A 29 3.68 7.31 -23.94
C ARG A 29 4.52 8.08 -22.89
N ILE A 30 4.49 9.41 -22.91
CA ILE A 30 5.20 10.25 -21.92
C ILE A 30 4.65 9.98 -20.51
N SER A 31 3.32 9.96 -20.37
CA SER A 31 2.65 9.72 -19.09
C SER A 31 2.96 8.34 -18.51
N LEU A 32 3.09 7.31 -19.36
CA LEU A 32 3.46 5.96 -18.93
C LEU A 32 4.91 5.91 -18.43
N PHE A 33 5.83 6.60 -19.12
CA PHE A 33 7.21 6.70 -18.67
C PHE A 33 7.34 7.45 -17.33
N LEU A 34 6.64 8.58 -17.18
CA LEU A 34 6.60 9.32 -15.91
C LEU A 34 6.00 8.46 -14.78
N SER A 35 4.94 7.71 -15.06
CA SER A 35 4.32 6.80 -14.10
C SER A 35 5.27 5.66 -13.71
N THR A 36 6.01 5.10 -14.68
CA THR A 36 7.03 4.06 -14.44
C THR A 36 8.17 4.59 -13.59
N PHE A 37 8.65 5.79 -13.89
CA PHE A 37 9.67 6.47 -13.11
C PHE A 37 9.18 6.73 -11.67
N THR A 38 7.96 7.25 -11.52
CA THR A 38 7.34 7.50 -10.22
C THR A 38 7.23 6.21 -9.40
N LEU A 39 6.82 5.11 -10.04
CA LEU A 39 6.72 3.81 -9.39
C LEU A 39 8.11 3.29 -8.98
N ALA A 40 9.14 3.47 -9.82
CA ALA A 40 10.52 3.11 -9.48
C ALA A 40 11.05 3.91 -8.28
N VAL A 41 10.80 5.23 -8.24
CA VAL A 41 11.15 6.08 -7.08
C VAL A 41 10.40 5.62 -5.83
N SER A 42 9.11 5.28 -5.96
CA SER A 42 8.31 4.79 -4.83
C SER A 42 8.82 3.45 -4.28
N ALA A 43 9.31 2.55 -5.16
CA ALA A 43 9.94 1.30 -4.75
C ALA A 43 11.30 1.56 -4.07
N GLY A 44 12.10 2.48 -4.62
CA GLY A 44 13.35 2.93 -4.01
C GLY A 44 13.15 3.50 -2.61
N ALA A 45 12.13 4.34 -2.41
CA ALA A 45 11.80 4.94 -1.11
C ALA A 45 11.42 3.89 -0.05
N VAL A 46 10.66 2.85 -0.43
CA VAL A 46 10.29 1.74 0.49
C VAL A 46 11.51 0.93 0.90
N LEU A 47 12.36 0.62 -0.06
CA LEU A 47 13.54 -0.23 0.17
C LEU A 47 14.66 0.51 0.90
N LEU A 48 14.64 1.84 0.90
CA LEU A 48 15.65 2.70 1.51
C LEU A 48 15.85 2.37 3.00
N LEU A 49 14.76 2.21 3.75
CA LEU A 49 14.81 1.86 5.16
C LEU A 49 15.40 0.45 5.41
N PRO A 50 14.85 -0.63 4.83
CA PRO A 50 15.42 -1.97 4.95
C PRO A 50 16.90 -2.05 4.56
N PHE A 51 17.28 -1.45 3.42
CA PHE A 51 18.67 -1.47 2.98
C PHE A 51 19.58 -0.76 3.98
N SER A 52 19.11 0.31 4.61
CA SER A 52 19.93 1.05 5.58
C SER A 52 20.06 0.30 6.91
N ILE A 53 19.01 -0.40 7.35
CA ILE A 53 19.06 -1.29 8.52
C ILE A 53 20.05 -2.43 8.26
N ILE A 54 19.93 -3.10 7.10
CA ILE A 54 20.85 -4.18 6.69
C ILE A 54 22.28 -3.64 6.64
N SER A 55 22.48 -2.46 6.04
CA SER A 55 23.80 -1.87 5.90
C SER A 55 24.43 -1.54 7.25
N ASN A 56 23.65 -1.00 8.19
CA ASN A 56 24.10 -0.72 9.55
C ASN A 56 24.54 -1.99 10.28
N GLU A 57 23.75 -3.07 10.23
CA GLU A 57 24.09 -4.32 10.91
C GLU A 57 25.30 -5.02 10.28
N ILE A 58 25.46 -4.96 8.95
CA ILE A 58 26.67 -5.47 8.27
C ILE A 58 27.91 -4.69 8.72
N LEU A 59 27.80 -3.37 8.84
CA LEU A 59 28.91 -2.50 9.26
C LEU A 59 29.31 -2.77 10.72
N LEU A 60 28.34 -3.03 11.60
CA LEU A 60 28.57 -3.45 12.99
C LEU A 60 29.16 -4.87 13.10
N SER A 61 28.78 -5.77 12.19
CA SER A 61 29.28 -7.16 12.19
C SER A 61 30.74 -7.27 11.75
N PHE A 62 31.23 -6.34 10.93
CA PHE A 62 32.59 -6.35 10.39
C PHE A 62 33.31 -5.00 10.55
N PRO A 63 33.59 -4.57 11.80
CA PRO A 63 34.12 -3.22 12.06
C PRO A 63 35.54 -2.99 11.50
N GLN A 64 36.33 -4.05 11.30
CA GLN A 64 37.74 -3.97 10.89
C GLN A 64 37.97 -4.22 9.39
N ASN A 65 36.93 -4.51 8.60
CA ASN A 65 37.08 -4.80 7.17
C ASN A 65 36.98 -3.52 6.32
N TYR A 66 38.13 -3.09 5.78
CA TYR A 66 38.22 -1.95 4.85
C TYR A 66 37.30 -2.09 3.63
N TYR A 67 37.09 -3.31 3.13
CA TYR A 67 36.19 -3.62 2.01
C TYR A 67 34.69 -3.47 2.32
N ILE A 68 34.30 -3.20 3.56
CA ILE A 68 32.89 -3.04 3.98
C ILE A 68 32.61 -1.59 4.40
N GLN A 69 33.64 -0.77 4.63
CA GLN A 69 33.50 0.64 5.02
C GLN A 69 32.92 1.56 3.93
N TRP A 70 32.92 1.12 2.67
CA TRP A 70 32.22 1.82 1.58
C TRP A 70 30.69 1.75 1.71
N LEU A 71 30.16 0.81 2.51
CA LEU A 71 28.73 0.62 2.78
C LEU A 71 28.13 1.70 3.70
N ASN A 72 28.74 2.89 3.68
CA ASN A 72 28.36 4.04 4.49
C ASN A 72 27.27 4.88 3.79
N GLY A 73 26.79 5.96 4.41
CA GLY A 73 25.68 6.80 3.89
C GLY A 73 25.81 7.26 2.42
N SER A 74 27.04 7.33 1.90
CA SER A 74 27.33 7.63 0.49
C SER A 74 26.80 6.56 -0.49
N LEU A 75 26.75 5.29 -0.08
CA LEU A 75 26.23 4.20 -0.90
C LEU A 75 24.70 4.23 -1.00
N ILE A 76 24.00 4.67 0.05
CA ILE A 76 22.54 4.86 0.02
C ILE A 76 22.18 5.94 -0.99
N HIS A 77 22.94 7.04 -0.98
CA HIS A 77 22.83 8.08 -2.00
C HIS A 77 23.14 7.52 -3.40
N GLY A 78 24.21 6.73 -3.51
CA GLY A 78 24.59 6.02 -4.74
C GLY A 78 23.52 5.05 -5.26
N TYR A 79 22.80 4.33 -4.39
CA TYR A 79 21.73 3.42 -4.76
C TYR A 79 20.52 4.17 -5.30
N PHE A 80 20.17 5.32 -4.70
CA PHE A 80 19.13 6.20 -5.24
C PHE A 80 19.50 6.69 -6.66
N TRP A 81 20.74 7.14 -6.83
CA TRP A 81 21.27 7.57 -8.14
C TRP A 81 21.37 6.42 -9.16
N LEU A 82 21.66 5.20 -8.70
CA LEU A 82 21.70 3.99 -9.53
C LEU A 82 20.30 3.56 -9.97
N CYS A 83 19.33 3.53 -9.05
CA CYS A 83 17.92 3.28 -9.37
C CYS A 83 17.39 4.32 -10.37
N PHE A 84 17.70 5.61 -10.14
CA PHE A 84 17.38 6.69 -11.06
C PHE A 84 18.00 6.46 -12.45
N SER A 85 19.26 6.04 -12.51
CA SER A 85 19.98 5.82 -13.77
C SER A 85 19.55 4.55 -14.51
N LEU A 86 19.19 3.48 -13.81
CA LEU A 86 18.80 2.19 -14.37
C LEU A 86 17.38 2.23 -14.95
N PHE A 87 16.46 2.94 -14.29
CA PHE A 87 15.07 3.05 -14.71
C PHE A 87 14.78 4.23 -15.65
N CYS A 88 15.72 5.16 -15.84
CA CYS A 88 15.58 6.23 -16.83
C CYS A 88 16.17 5.79 -18.19
N PRO A 89 15.34 5.42 -19.19
CA PRO A 89 15.84 5.05 -20.51
C PRO A 89 16.63 6.20 -21.14
N GLN A 90 17.81 5.87 -21.69
CA GLN A 90 18.80 6.83 -22.20
C GLN A 90 18.24 7.79 -23.27
N GLY A 91 17.21 7.38 -24.03
CA GLY A 91 16.61 8.18 -25.10
C GLY A 91 15.71 9.34 -24.65
N ILE A 92 15.28 9.38 -23.38
CA ILE A 92 14.30 10.38 -22.88
C ILE A 92 14.94 11.41 -21.93
N ARG A 93 16.18 11.18 -21.49
CA ARG A 93 16.93 12.12 -20.64
C ARG A 93 16.89 13.54 -21.21
N ALA A 94 17.03 13.71 -22.51
CA ALA A 94 16.98 15.02 -23.17
C ALA A 94 15.62 15.72 -23.02
N ARG A 95 14.49 15.00 -23.15
CA ARG A 95 13.15 15.61 -23.03
C ARG A 95 12.74 15.87 -21.59
N ILE A 96 13.13 15.00 -20.65
CA ILE A 96 12.93 15.25 -19.21
C ILE A 96 13.80 16.42 -18.77
N LEU A 97 15.04 16.51 -19.27
CA LEU A 97 15.89 17.67 -19.02
C LEU A 97 15.27 18.93 -19.60
N GLU A 98 14.70 18.88 -20.81
CA GLU A 98 14.03 20.02 -21.42
C GLU A 98 12.83 20.49 -20.58
N THR A 99 11.94 19.59 -20.14
CA THR A 99 10.81 19.96 -19.28
C THR A 99 11.25 20.42 -17.89
N LEU A 100 12.26 19.79 -17.31
CA LEU A 100 12.81 20.16 -16.01
C LEU A 100 13.52 21.52 -16.09
N VAL A 101 14.27 21.79 -17.15
CA VAL A 101 14.88 23.09 -17.44
C VAL A 101 13.81 24.15 -17.63
N MET A 102 12.74 23.86 -18.36
CA MET A 102 11.60 24.78 -18.52
C MET A 102 10.89 25.03 -17.20
N LEU A 103 10.74 24.03 -16.34
CA LEU A 103 10.12 24.17 -15.02
C LEU A 103 11.01 24.98 -14.08
N ILE A 104 12.34 24.76 -14.10
CA ILE A 104 13.31 25.59 -13.38
C ILE A 104 13.28 27.03 -13.90
N LEU A 105 13.27 27.24 -15.22
CA LEU A 105 13.18 28.57 -15.81
C LEU A 105 11.87 29.26 -15.42
N LEU A 106 10.75 28.55 -15.41
CA LEU A 106 9.47 29.08 -14.96
C LEU A 106 9.50 29.43 -13.47
N ALA A 107 10.10 28.58 -12.63
CA ALA A 107 10.26 28.86 -11.20
C ALA A 107 11.15 30.09 -10.98
N LEU A 108 12.28 30.19 -11.68
CA LEU A 108 13.17 31.37 -11.65
C LEU A 108 12.48 32.63 -12.16
N LEU A 109 11.65 32.52 -13.20
CA LEU A 109 10.84 33.61 -13.72
C LEU A 109 9.83 34.09 -12.67
N ILE A 110 9.09 33.18 -12.04
CA ILE A 110 8.13 33.52 -10.98
C ILE A 110 8.86 34.15 -9.79
N LEU A 111 9.97 33.56 -9.35
CA LEU A 111 10.79 34.11 -8.26
C LEU A 111 11.36 35.50 -8.61
N GLY A 112 11.79 35.70 -9.87
CA GLY A 112 12.25 37.00 -10.37
C GLY A 112 11.15 38.04 -10.43
N ILE A 113 9.93 37.66 -10.86
CA ILE A 113 8.76 38.55 -10.86
C ILE A 113 8.37 38.92 -9.43
N VAL A 114 8.33 37.95 -8.51
CA VAL A 114 8.05 38.19 -7.09
C VAL A 114 9.11 39.11 -6.49
N TRP A 115 10.39 38.90 -6.81
CA TRP A 115 11.48 39.76 -6.34
C TRP A 115 11.36 41.20 -6.86
N VAL A 116 11.06 41.39 -8.16
CA VAL A 116 10.87 42.73 -8.75
C VAL A 116 9.60 43.40 -8.21
N ALA A 117 8.49 42.66 -8.05
CA ALA A 117 7.24 43.18 -7.49
C ALA A 117 7.41 43.64 -6.05
N SER A 118 8.15 42.88 -5.22
CA SER A 118 8.48 43.27 -3.84
C SER A 118 9.39 44.49 -3.79
N ALA A 119 10.37 44.61 -4.70
CA ALA A 119 11.26 45.78 -4.79
C ALA A 119 10.55 47.07 -5.22
N LEU A 120 9.41 46.96 -5.92
CA LEU A 120 8.57 48.11 -6.30
C LEU A 120 7.64 48.57 -5.17
N ILE A 121 7.36 47.70 -4.20
CA ILE A 121 6.40 47.93 -3.11
C ILE A 121 7.10 48.43 -1.84
N ASP A 122 8.29 47.92 -1.50
CA ASP A 122 9.01 48.31 -0.28
C ASP A 122 10.39 48.91 -0.56
N ASN A 123 10.66 50.05 0.07
CA ASN A 123 11.88 50.87 -0.13
C ASN A 123 12.97 50.60 0.93
N ASP A 124 12.96 49.44 1.58
CA ASP A 124 13.98 49.02 2.57
C ASP A 124 14.19 47.49 2.57
N ALA A 125 15.27 47.03 3.22
CA ALA A 125 15.93 45.71 3.17
C ALA A 125 15.07 44.42 3.36
N ALA A 126 13.75 44.50 3.44
CA ALA A 126 12.81 43.38 3.62
C ALA A 126 12.73 42.43 2.40
N SER A 127 13.27 42.81 1.24
CA SER A 127 13.19 42.01 0.01
C SER A 127 14.05 40.74 0.06
N MET A 128 15.24 40.79 0.67
CA MET A 128 16.09 39.60 0.88
C MET A 128 15.52 38.66 1.93
N GLU A 129 14.84 39.19 2.97
CA GLU A 129 14.19 38.36 3.99
C GLU A 129 13.05 37.53 3.41
N SER A 130 12.25 38.07 2.49
CA SER A 130 11.09 37.34 1.93
C SER A 130 11.44 36.03 1.18
N LEU A 131 12.56 36.00 0.45
CA LEU A 131 13.03 34.79 -0.26
C LEU A 131 13.74 33.82 0.68
N TYR A 132 14.49 34.34 1.66
CA TYR A 132 15.08 33.52 2.72
C TYR A 132 13.99 32.90 3.60
N ASP A 133 12.94 33.64 3.97
CA ASP A 133 11.77 33.15 4.69
C ASP A 133 11.03 32.08 3.88
N LEU A 134 10.88 32.25 2.57
CA LEU A 134 10.28 31.21 1.72
C LEU A 134 11.05 29.89 1.81
N TRP A 135 12.38 29.95 1.71
CA TRP A 135 13.26 28.79 1.72
C TRP A 135 13.40 28.15 3.12
N GLU A 136 13.55 28.97 4.15
CA GLU A 136 13.89 28.53 5.50
C GLU A 136 12.66 28.30 6.39
N TYR A 137 11.57 29.05 6.18
CA TYR A 137 10.36 28.97 6.99
C TYR A 137 9.20 28.23 6.29
N TYR A 138 8.85 28.63 5.07
CA TYR A 138 7.66 28.09 4.38
C TYR A 138 7.89 26.72 3.76
N LEU A 139 9.07 26.45 3.20
CA LEU A 139 9.37 25.17 2.54
C LEU A 139 9.39 23.99 3.52
N PRO A 140 10.01 24.07 4.71
CA PRO A 140 9.91 23.03 5.74
C PRO A 140 8.49 22.87 6.28
N TYR A 141 7.71 23.96 6.38
CA TYR A 141 6.30 23.90 6.81
C TYR A 141 5.43 23.15 5.79
N LEU A 142 5.56 23.46 4.49
CA LEU A 142 4.89 22.74 3.42
C LEU A 142 5.27 21.26 3.40
N TYR A 143 6.56 20.96 3.52
CA TYR A 143 7.05 19.58 3.61
C TYR A 143 6.46 18.85 4.83
N SER A 144 6.37 19.53 5.97
CA SER A 144 5.72 19.05 7.19
C SER A 144 4.23 18.77 6.99
N CYS A 145 3.49 19.64 6.29
CA CYS A 145 2.07 19.42 5.97
C CYS A 145 1.86 18.23 5.03
N ILE A 146 2.68 18.10 3.99
CA ILE A 146 2.59 16.98 3.04
C ILE A 146 2.89 15.66 3.74
N SER A 147 3.95 15.62 4.56
CA SER A 147 4.33 14.47 5.38
C SER A 147 3.23 14.08 6.36
N LEU A 148 2.62 15.05 7.04
CA LEU A 148 1.51 14.81 7.97
C LEU A 148 0.28 14.25 7.25
N MET A 149 -0.06 14.76 6.06
CA MET A 149 -1.15 14.23 5.24
C MET A 149 -0.89 12.76 4.83
N GLY A 150 0.34 12.46 4.40
CA GLY A 150 0.75 11.09 4.09
C GLY A 150 0.70 10.16 5.30
N CYS A 151 1.15 10.63 6.47
CA CYS A 151 1.07 9.86 7.71
C CYS A 151 -0.37 9.62 8.16
N LEU A 152 -1.25 10.62 8.07
CA LEU A 152 -2.68 10.44 8.36
C LEU A 152 -3.35 9.45 7.40
N LEU A 153 -2.99 9.49 6.13
CA LEU A 153 -3.45 8.50 5.16
C LEU A 153 -2.99 7.09 5.57
N LEU A 154 -1.71 6.92 5.92
CA LEU A 154 -1.19 5.64 6.43
C LEU A 154 -1.88 5.19 7.72
N LEU A 155 -2.17 6.11 8.65
CA LEU A 155 -2.88 5.83 9.90
C LEU A 155 -4.26 5.23 9.67
N LEU A 156 -4.98 5.69 8.64
CA LEU A 156 -6.29 5.16 8.28
C LEU A 156 -6.19 3.87 7.47
N CYS A 157 -5.26 3.82 6.51
CA CYS A 157 -5.09 2.67 5.61
C CYS A 157 -4.55 1.44 6.35
N THR A 158 -3.55 1.59 7.20
CA THR A 158 -2.80 0.45 7.76
C THR A 158 -3.68 -0.46 8.62
N PRO A 159 -4.45 0.02 9.62
CA PRO A 159 -5.30 -0.86 10.43
C PRO A 159 -6.35 -1.59 9.61
N VAL A 160 -6.94 -0.92 8.61
CA VAL A 160 -7.89 -1.53 7.67
C VAL A 160 -7.20 -2.61 6.83
N GLY A 161 -6.00 -2.31 6.35
CA GLY A 161 -5.13 -3.22 5.62
C GLY A 161 -4.78 -4.48 6.39
N LEU A 162 -4.35 -4.33 7.65
CA LEU A 162 -4.06 -5.44 8.55
C LEU A 162 -5.27 -6.37 8.69
N SER A 163 -6.48 -5.82 8.85
CA SER A 163 -7.73 -6.60 8.87
C SER A 163 -7.96 -7.37 7.56
N ARG A 164 -7.75 -6.70 6.43
CA ARG A 164 -8.00 -7.22 5.09
C ARG A 164 -6.96 -8.27 4.71
N MET A 165 -5.73 -8.19 5.19
CA MET A 165 -4.69 -9.19 4.97
C MET A 165 -5.12 -10.59 5.44
N PHE A 166 -5.73 -10.72 6.61
CA PHE A 166 -6.28 -12.00 7.08
C PHE A 166 -7.36 -12.56 6.14
N THR A 167 -8.09 -11.70 5.43
CA THR A 167 -9.16 -12.12 4.51
C THR A 167 -8.59 -12.46 3.13
N VAL A 168 -7.68 -11.64 2.61
CA VAL A 168 -7.03 -11.81 1.31
C VAL A 168 -6.13 -13.04 1.33
N MET A 169 -5.36 -13.26 2.39
CA MET A 169 -4.57 -14.48 2.56
C MET A 169 -5.46 -15.71 2.71
N GLY A 170 -6.62 -15.57 3.36
CA GLY A 170 -7.63 -16.64 3.44
C GLY A 170 -8.25 -17.03 2.08
N GLN A 171 -8.23 -16.14 1.10
CA GLN A 171 -8.71 -16.41 -0.27
C GLN A 171 -7.58 -16.91 -1.20
N LEU A 172 -6.35 -16.40 -1.02
CA LEU A 172 -5.18 -16.80 -1.80
C LEU A 172 -4.66 -18.18 -1.40
N LEU A 173 -4.73 -18.52 -0.13
CA LEU A 173 -4.32 -19.82 0.38
C LEU A 173 -5.52 -20.77 0.35
N VAL A 174 -5.34 -21.93 -0.28
CA VAL A 174 -6.38 -22.96 -0.33
C VAL A 174 -6.66 -23.41 1.11
N LYS A 175 -7.91 -23.26 1.55
CA LYS A 175 -8.33 -23.70 2.89
C LYS A 175 -7.87 -25.15 3.15
N PRO A 176 -7.42 -25.45 4.38
CA PRO A 176 -6.92 -26.78 4.72
C PRO A 176 -8.03 -27.81 4.54
N SER A 177 -7.63 -29.01 4.09
CA SER A 177 -8.54 -30.12 3.83
C SER A 177 -9.30 -30.57 5.07
N ILE A 178 -8.85 -30.25 6.30
CA ILE A 178 -9.59 -30.60 7.53
C ILE A 178 -10.87 -29.77 7.69
N LEU A 179 -10.81 -28.47 7.39
CA LEU A 179 -11.98 -27.59 7.43
C LEU A 179 -12.89 -27.84 6.22
N GLU A 180 -12.28 -28.15 5.07
CA GLU A 180 -12.97 -28.56 3.85
C GLU A 180 -13.61 -29.94 4.02
N ASP A 181 -13.01 -30.89 4.73
CA ASP A 181 -13.55 -32.24 4.99
C ASP A 181 -14.75 -32.17 5.95
N LEU A 182 -14.80 -31.25 6.92
CA LEU A 182 -16.00 -31.10 7.76
C LEU A 182 -17.17 -30.46 7.00
N ASP A 183 -16.92 -29.39 6.24
CA ASP A 183 -17.96 -28.74 5.41
C ASP A 183 -18.35 -29.64 4.23
N GLU A 184 -17.40 -30.34 3.60
CA GLU A 184 -17.66 -31.34 2.55
C GLU A 184 -18.35 -32.57 3.14
N GLN A 185 -18.02 -33.06 4.33
CA GLN A 185 -18.77 -34.16 4.94
C GLN A 185 -20.19 -33.74 5.32
N MET A 186 -20.39 -32.54 5.88
CA MET A 186 -21.73 -32.00 6.14
C MET A 186 -22.52 -31.85 4.84
N TYR A 187 -21.88 -31.30 3.80
CA TYR A 187 -22.48 -31.09 2.48
C TYR A 187 -22.74 -32.41 1.75
N ILE A 188 -21.85 -33.40 1.85
CA ILE A 188 -21.98 -34.76 1.31
C ILE A 188 -23.06 -35.53 2.07
N ILE A 189 -23.23 -35.33 3.37
CA ILE A 189 -24.33 -35.93 4.14
C ILE A 189 -25.67 -35.33 3.69
N THR A 190 -25.76 -34.00 3.55
CA THR A 190 -26.98 -33.34 3.00
C THR A 190 -27.20 -33.66 1.52
N LEU A 191 -26.12 -33.82 0.75
CA LEU A 191 -26.21 -34.22 -0.64
C LEU A 191 -26.43 -35.72 -0.80
N GLU A 192 -26.03 -36.61 0.10
CA GLU A 192 -26.41 -38.02 0.06
C GLU A 192 -27.90 -38.15 0.32
N GLU A 193 -28.44 -37.32 1.21
CA GLU A 193 -29.88 -37.12 1.42
C GLU A 193 -30.57 -36.70 0.10
N GLU A 194 -29.97 -35.78 -0.69
CA GLU A 194 -30.50 -35.36 -2.01
C GLU A 194 -30.07 -36.24 -3.23
N ALA A 195 -29.00 -37.03 -3.13
CA ALA A 195 -28.36 -37.78 -4.22
C ALA A 195 -28.83 -39.23 -4.23
N ILE A 196 -29.32 -39.77 -3.12
CA ILE A 196 -30.23 -40.92 -3.16
C ILE A 196 -31.44 -40.60 -4.06
N GLN A 197 -31.86 -39.33 -4.11
CA GLN A 197 -32.90 -38.81 -5.01
C GLN A 197 -32.45 -38.55 -6.46
N ARG A 198 -31.14 -38.45 -6.76
CA ARG A 198 -30.61 -38.06 -8.09
C ARG A 198 -29.57 -39.01 -8.70
N ARG A 199 -29.30 -40.18 -8.09
CA ARG A 199 -28.29 -41.18 -8.49
C ARG A 199 -28.42 -41.76 -9.91
N LEU A 200 -29.28 -41.24 -10.79
CA LEU A 200 -29.40 -41.77 -12.15
C LEU A 200 -28.48 -41.13 -13.21
N ASN A 201 -27.99 -39.87 -13.12
CA ASN A 201 -27.39 -39.23 -14.32
C ASN A 201 -26.11 -38.34 -14.18
N GLY A 202 -25.57 -38.06 -12.99
CA GLY A 202 -24.56 -36.97 -12.83
C GLY A 202 -23.07 -37.35 -12.67
N MET A 203 -22.70 -38.62 -12.69
CA MET A 203 -21.44 -39.11 -12.06
C MET A 203 -20.13 -38.76 -12.79
N PHE A 204 -20.17 -38.37 -14.07
CA PHE A 204 -18.96 -38.34 -14.91
C PHE A 204 -18.14 -37.04 -14.81
N TRP A 205 -18.78 -35.89 -14.57
CA TRP A 205 -18.12 -34.58 -14.59
C TRP A 205 -17.34 -34.25 -13.30
N TYR A 206 -17.85 -34.72 -12.15
CA TYR A 206 -17.22 -34.49 -10.84
C TYR A 206 -15.88 -35.23 -10.69
N PHE A 207 -15.74 -36.41 -11.30
CA PHE A 207 -14.51 -37.21 -11.25
C PHE A 207 -13.30 -36.51 -11.91
N PHE A 208 -13.52 -35.72 -12.96
CA PHE A 208 -12.45 -35.03 -13.68
C PHE A 208 -11.92 -33.79 -12.95
N LYS A 209 -12.80 -33.05 -12.24
CA LYS A 209 -12.41 -31.88 -11.42
C LYS A 209 -11.60 -32.30 -10.18
N TYR A 210 -11.94 -33.45 -9.59
CA TYR A 210 -11.25 -34.02 -8.43
C TYR A 210 -9.79 -34.43 -8.75
N LYS A 211 -9.57 -35.01 -9.95
CA LYS A 211 -8.24 -35.44 -10.42
C LYS A 211 -7.27 -34.27 -10.67
N ARG A 212 -7.78 -33.06 -10.92
CA ARG A 212 -6.98 -31.83 -11.15
C ARG A 212 -6.55 -31.15 -9.84
N ARG A 213 -7.28 -31.35 -8.73
CA ARG A 213 -6.96 -30.83 -7.38
C ARG A 213 -5.90 -31.67 -6.62
N LYS A 214 -5.65 -32.91 -7.04
CA LYS A 214 -4.67 -33.84 -6.42
C LYS A 214 -3.20 -33.61 -6.80
N LYS A 215 -2.87 -32.64 -7.67
CA LYS A 215 -1.49 -32.38 -8.12
C LYS A 215 -0.72 -31.32 -7.31
N ALA A 216 -1.30 -30.75 -6.26
CA ALA A 216 -0.58 -29.93 -5.29
C ALA A 216 -0.33 -30.73 -4.01
N SER A 217 0.88 -30.63 -3.45
CA SER A 217 1.32 -31.43 -2.29
C SER A 217 0.43 -31.15 -1.08
N ALA A 218 -0.08 -32.20 -0.42
CA ALA A 218 -0.94 -32.08 0.77
C ALA A 218 -0.27 -31.28 1.92
N TRP A 219 1.06 -31.27 1.95
CA TRP A 219 1.88 -30.55 2.93
C TRP A 219 1.83 -29.02 2.73
N GLU A 220 1.82 -28.54 1.48
CA GLU A 220 1.72 -27.10 1.18
C GLU A 220 0.36 -26.52 1.55
N ARG A 221 -0.70 -27.33 1.57
CA ARG A 221 -2.05 -26.85 1.89
C ARG A 221 -2.36 -26.89 3.39
N ASN A 222 -1.94 -27.97 4.06
CA ASN A 222 -2.33 -28.20 5.46
C ASN A 222 -1.45 -27.46 6.47
N LEU A 223 -0.20 -27.11 6.09
CA LEU A 223 0.75 -26.42 6.98
C LEU A 223 0.91 -24.93 6.63
N VAL A 224 0.94 -24.57 5.34
CA VAL A 224 1.22 -23.17 4.94
C VAL A 224 0.08 -22.24 5.33
N TYR A 225 -1.18 -22.65 5.14
CA TYR A 225 -2.33 -21.83 5.53
C TYR A 225 -2.30 -21.45 7.02
N PRO A 226 -2.27 -22.40 7.99
CA PRO A 226 -2.23 -22.05 9.40
C PRO A 226 -0.92 -21.34 9.78
N ALA A 227 0.22 -21.71 9.19
CA ALA A 227 1.49 -21.04 9.46
C ALA A 227 1.48 -19.56 9.06
N VAL A 228 0.97 -19.22 7.86
CA VAL A 228 0.87 -17.83 7.41
C VAL A 228 -0.13 -17.05 8.26
N MET A 229 -1.27 -17.64 8.63
CA MET A 229 -2.25 -16.98 9.49
C MET A 229 -1.70 -16.70 10.90
N ILE A 230 -0.94 -17.63 11.46
CA ILE A 230 -0.24 -17.44 12.74
C ILE A 230 0.86 -16.38 12.61
N LEU A 231 1.62 -16.38 11.51
CA LEU A 231 2.65 -15.37 11.26
C LEU A 231 2.06 -13.96 11.23
N LEU A 232 0.97 -13.75 10.46
CA LEU A 232 0.27 -12.46 10.39
C LEU A 232 -0.26 -12.01 11.76
N LEU A 233 -0.74 -12.96 12.56
CA LEU A 233 -1.24 -12.73 13.90
C LEU A 233 -0.11 -12.34 14.86
N ILE A 234 1.03 -13.00 14.75
CA ILE A 234 2.24 -12.66 15.52
C ILE A 234 2.74 -11.27 15.11
N GLU A 235 2.88 -10.99 13.82
CA GLU A 235 3.34 -9.69 13.30
C GLU A 235 2.42 -8.54 13.74
N THR A 236 1.10 -8.73 13.66
CA THR A 236 0.13 -7.73 14.15
C THR A 236 0.21 -7.53 15.66
N SER A 237 0.29 -8.61 16.43
CA SER A 237 0.41 -8.53 17.89
C SER A 237 1.71 -7.83 18.32
N ILE A 238 2.83 -8.15 17.66
CA ILE A 238 4.12 -7.48 17.88
C ILE A 238 4.01 -5.99 17.51
N SER A 239 3.38 -5.64 16.39
CA SER A 239 3.21 -4.24 16.00
C SER A 239 2.41 -3.43 17.04
N VAL A 240 1.34 -3.98 17.59
CA VAL A 240 0.53 -3.34 18.64
C VAL A 240 1.33 -3.23 19.93
N LEU A 241 2.06 -4.28 20.31
CA LEU A 241 2.89 -4.30 21.51
C LEU A 241 4.01 -3.24 21.45
N LEU A 242 4.70 -3.14 20.32
CA LEU A 242 5.76 -2.13 20.11
C LEU A 242 5.20 -0.71 20.23
N VAL A 243 4.05 -0.44 19.60
CA VAL A 243 3.39 0.86 19.69
C VAL A 243 2.91 1.15 21.12
N ALA A 244 2.36 0.16 21.83
CA ALA A 244 1.94 0.32 23.22
C ALA A 244 3.12 0.63 24.15
N LEU A 245 4.24 -0.06 23.97
CA LEU A 245 5.49 0.24 24.69
C LEU A 245 6.03 1.63 24.33
N ASN A 246 5.94 2.04 23.06
CA ASN A 246 6.32 3.38 22.62
C ASN A 246 5.44 4.47 23.27
N ILE A 247 4.13 4.26 23.36
CA ILE A 247 3.21 5.17 24.07
C ILE A 247 3.60 5.28 25.55
N LEU A 248 3.89 4.15 26.21
CA LEU A 248 4.32 4.14 27.60
C LEU A 248 5.64 4.90 27.78
N TYR A 249 6.60 4.70 26.88
CA TYR A 249 7.88 5.39 26.91
C TYR A 249 7.74 6.90 26.72
N LEU A 250 6.88 7.33 25.78
CA LEU A 250 6.55 8.74 25.56
C LEU A 250 5.86 9.38 26.78
N LEU A 251 5.03 8.64 27.51
CA LEU A 251 4.36 9.13 28.73
C LEU A 251 5.31 9.26 29.94
N VAL A 252 6.36 8.43 30.00
CA VAL A 252 7.32 8.41 31.12
C VAL A 252 8.48 9.39 30.90
N ASP A 253 8.89 9.61 29.65
CA ASP A 253 10.03 10.45 29.29
C ASP A 253 9.68 11.43 28.15
N GLU A 254 9.44 12.71 28.49
CA GLU A 254 9.18 13.77 27.52
C GLU A 254 10.36 14.05 26.57
N THR A 255 11.58 13.59 26.90
CA THR A 255 12.75 13.74 26.03
C THR A 255 12.87 12.66 24.97
N ALA A 256 12.07 11.59 25.07
CA ALA A 256 12.00 10.48 24.14
C ALA A 256 11.30 10.78 22.81
N MET A 257 10.81 12.01 22.61
CA MET A 257 10.18 12.39 21.35
C MET A 257 11.11 12.08 20.18
N PRO A 258 10.57 11.69 19.01
CA PRO A 258 11.35 11.48 17.79
C PRO A 258 11.87 12.81 17.22
N LYS A 259 12.57 13.62 18.03
CA LYS A 259 13.25 14.84 17.60
C LYS A 259 14.51 14.40 16.84
N GLY A 260 14.72 14.97 15.65
CA GLY A 260 15.90 14.71 14.84
C GLY A 260 17.18 14.92 15.64
N SER A 261 17.82 13.84 16.06
CA SER A 261 19.06 13.91 16.82
C SER A 261 20.22 14.09 15.83
N ARG A 262 21.12 15.05 16.10
CA ARG A 262 22.35 15.25 15.32
C ARG A 262 23.39 14.12 15.50
N GLY A 263 23.04 13.01 16.17
CA GLY A 263 24.03 12.14 16.82
C GLY A 263 24.10 10.66 16.40
N SER A 264 23.05 10.07 15.83
CA SER A 264 23.10 8.64 15.44
C SER A 264 23.41 8.48 13.95
N GLY A 265 24.66 8.75 13.60
CA GLY A 265 25.22 8.27 12.33
C GLY A 265 25.19 6.74 12.27
N ILE A 266 25.07 6.21 11.05
CA ILE A 266 25.21 4.78 10.72
C ILE A 266 26.49 4.24 11.39
N GLY A 267 26.38 3.10 12.09
CA GLY A 267 27.53 2.34 12.60
C GLY A 267 27.90 2.50 14.07
N ASN A 268 27.16 3.30 14.87
CA ASN A 268 27.55 3.57 16.27
C ASN A 268 26.87 2.68 17.33
N ALA A 269 25.72 2.06 17.04
CA ALA A 269 25.02 1.11 17.92
C ALA A 269 24.05 0.22 17.12
N SER A 270 23.81 -1.01 17.59
CA SER A 270 22.72 -1.85 17.05
C SER A 270 21.39 -1.13 17.24
N LEU A 271 20.62 -1.02 16.15
CA LEU A 271 19.37 -0.26 16.10
C LEU A 271 18.23 -0.92 16.86
N SER A 272 18.36 -2.22 17.08
CA SER A 272 17.47 -3.04 17.87
C SER A 272 18.18 -3.55 19.12
N THR A 273 17.51 -3.49 20.27
CA THR A 273 18.02 -4.04 21.56
C THR A 273 18.34 -5.53 21.48
N PHE A 274 17.87 -6.23 20.44
CA PHE A 274 18.11 -7.65 20.17
C PHE A 274 19.15 -7.93 19.05
N GLY A 275 19.92 -6.92 18.61
CA GLY A 275 20.93 -7.07 17.56
C GLY A 275 20.33 -7.49 16.21
N PHE A 276 21.02 -8.39 15.50
CA PHE A 276 20.63 -8.87 14.15
C PHE A 276 19.18 -9.41 14.07
N VAL A 277 18.71 -10.12 15.10
CA VAL A 277 17.34 -10.68 15.11
C VAL A 277 16.31 -9.57 15.20
N GLY A 278 16.58 -8.54 16.00
CA GLY A 278 15.72 -7.37 16.10
C GLY A 278 15.68 -6.57 14.80
N ALA A 279 16.83 -6.40 14.13
CA ALA A 279 16.90 -5.76 12.82
C ALA A 279 16.12 -6.54 11.74
N ALA A 280 16.19 -7.88 11.76
CA ALA A 280 15.39 -8.72 10.87
C ALA A 280 13.89 -8.56 11.12
N LEU A 281 13.46 -8.51 12.39
CA LEU A 281 12.07 -8.25 12.76
C LEU A 281 11.60 -6.86 12.34
N GLU A 282 12.43 -5.83 12.49
CA GLU A 282 12.13 -4.47 12.02
C GLU A 282 11.90 -4.42 10.51
N ILE A 283 12.75 -5.08 9.73
CA ILE A 283 12.61 -5.17 8.26
C ILE A 283 11.31 -5.89 7.88
N ILE A 284 11.01 -7.02 8.53
CA ILE A 284 9.77 -7.78 8.31
C ILE A 284 8.56 -6.89 8.63
N LEU A 285 8.57 -6.18 9.76
CA LEU A 285 7.50 -5.25 10.15
C LEU A 285 7.34 -4.09 9.16
N ILE A 286 8.44 -3.51 8.66
CA ILE A 286 8.38 -2.45 7.64
C ILE A 286 7.68 -2.94 6.36
N PHE A 287 8.09 -4.10 5.84
CA PHE A 287 7.44 -4.67 4.66
C PHE A 287 5.99 -5.03 4.94
N TYR A 288 5.71 -5.60 6.11
CA TYR A 288 4.37 -5.96 6.52
C TYR A 288 3.44 -4.74 6.58
N LEU A 289 3.89 -3.65 7.19
CA LEU A 289 3.14 -2.39 7.26
C LEU A 289 3.00 -1.74 5.88
N MET A 290 4.00 -1.82 5.01
CA MET A 290 3.89 -1.31 3.64
C MET A 290 2.79 -2.03 2.87
N VAL A 291 2.85 -3.36 2.82
CA VAL A 291 1.91 -4.18 2.06
C VAL A 291 0.51 -4.03 2.65
N SER A 292 0.39 -3.97 3.98
CA SER A 292 -0.87 -3.68 4.67
C SER A 292 -1.40 -2.30 4.33
N SER A 293 -0.58 -1.26 4.31
CA SER A 293 -0.98 0.10 3.92
C SER A 293 -1.53 0.16 2.49
N VAL A 294 -0.88 -0.54 1.55
CA VAL A 294 -1.33 -0.60 0.15
C VAL A 294 -2.66 -1.33 0.03
N VAL A 295 -2.81 -2.50 0.66
CA VAL A 295 -4.08 -3.25 0.66
C VAL A 295 -5.18 -2.44 1.35
N GLY A 296 -4.84 -1.73 2.43
CA GLY A 296 -5.72 -0.83 3.14
C GLY A 296 -6.20 0.33 2.27
N PHE A 297 -5.28 0.97 1.54
CA PHE A 297 -5.57 2.07 0.62
C PHE A 297 -6.63 1.68 -0.41
N TYR A 298 -6.44 0.54 -1.10
CA TYR A 298 -7.42 0.06 -2.08
C TYR A 298 -8.72 -0.47 -1.44
N SER A 299 -8.73 -0.74 -0.14
CA SER A 299 -9.93 -1.18 0.59
C SER A 299 -10.78 -0.02 1.13
N LEU A 300 -10.29 1.22 1.08
CA LEU A 300 -11.05 2.39 1.50
C LEU A 300 -12.09 2.77 0.44
N ARG A 301 -13.32 3.06 0.88
CA ARG A 301 -14.46 3.41 0.00
C ARG A 301 -14.18 4.57 -0.95
N PHE A 302 -13.32 5.51 -0.55
CA PHE A 302 -12.94 6.65 -1.39
C PHE A 302 -11.95 6.26 -2.50
N PHE A 303 -11.10 5.26 -2.26
CA PHE A 303 -10.01 4.87 -3.16
C PHE A 303 -10.25 3.53 -3.88
N GLU A 304 -11.37 2.85 -3.62
CA GLU A 304 -11.77 1.61 -4.31
C GLU A 304 -11.79 1.76 -5.84
N ASN A 305 -12.20 2.93 -6.34
CA ASN A 305 -12.24 3.27 -7.77
C ASN A 305 -10.86 3.34 -8.45
N PHE A 306 -9.78 3.45 -7.66
CA PHE A 306 -8.40 3.47 -8.14
C PHE A 306 -7.82 2.06 -8.30
N THR A 307 -8.53 1.00 -7.90
CA THR A 307 -8.05 -0.39 -8.02
C THR A 307 -7.70 -0.70 -9.49
N PRO A 308 -6.44 -1.05 -9.80
CA PRO A 308 -6.03 -1.32 -11.17
C PRO A 308 -6.69 -2.62 -11.68
N ARG A 309 -7.28 -2.55 -12.87
CA ARG A 309 -7.86 -3.70 -13.57
C ARG A 309 -7.07 -3.98 -14.84
N LYS A 310 -6.71 -5.25 -15.04
CA LYS A 310 -5.98 -5.66 -16.25
C LYS A 310 -6.76 -5.26 -17.50
N ASP A 311 -6.09 -4.56 -18.41
CA ASP A 311 -6.61 -4.12 -19.71
C ASP A 311 -7.75 -3.07 -19.69
N ASP A 312 -8.15 -2.55 -18.52
CA ASP A 312 -9.30 -1.63 -18.33
C ASP A 312 -8.94 -0.42 -17.43
N THR A 313 -7.69 0.04 -17.48
CA THR A 313 -7.21 1.18 -16.69
C THR A 313 -6.93 2.40 -17.55
N THR A 314 -7.70 3.47 -17.33
CA THR A 314 -7.45 4.79 -17.91
C THR A 314 -6.12 5.37 -17.43
N MET A 315 -5.41 6.13 -18.28
CA MET A 315 -4.12 6.74 -17.93
C MET A 315 -4.17 7.61 -16.66
N THR A 316 -5.26 8.33 -16.41
CA THR A 316 -5.45 9.12 -15.19
C THR A 316 -5.44 8.26 -13.92
N LYS A 317 -6.00 7.04 -13.97
CA LYS A 317 -5.95 6.09 -12.85
C LYS A 317 -4.55 5.53 -12.63
N ILE A 318 -3.79 5.31 -13.71
CA ILE A 318 -2.38 4.87 -13.62
C ILE A 318 -1.55 5.95 -12.91
N ILE A 319 -1.65 7.21 -13.36
CA ILE A 319 -0.97 8.34 -12.73
C ILE A 319 -1.39 8.47 -11.26
N GLY A 320 -2.69 8.42 -10.97
CA GLY A 320 -3.22 8.48 -9.62
C GLY A 320 -2.69 7.37 -8.70
N ASN A 321 -2.59 6.13 -9.20
CA ASN A 321 -2.01 5.02 -8.46
C ASN A 321 -0.52 5.21 -8.19
N CYS A 322 0.24 5.65 -9.19
CA CYS A 322 1.67 5.93 -9.01
C CYS A 322 1.90 7.04 -7.97
N VAL A 323 1.13 8.12 -8.04
CA VAL A 323 1.20 9.22 -7.05
C VAL A 323 0.80 8.72 -5.66
N SER A 324 -0.27 7.93 -5.56
CA SER A 324 -0.74 7.40 -4.28
C SER A 324 0.30 6.48 -3.63
N ILE A 325 0.87 5.55 -4.39
CA ILE A 325 1.94 4.66 -3.92
C ILE A 325 3.17 5.49 -3.51
N LEU A 326 3.55 6.51 -4.28
CA LEU A 326 4.66 7.40 -3.92
C LEU A 326 4.42 8.12 -2.57
N VAL A 327 3.21 8.65 -2.35
CA VAL A 327 2.86 9.30 -1.08
C VAL A 327 2.91 8.31 0.09
N LEU A 328 2.36 7.10 -0.08
CA LEU A 328 2.43 6.04 0.95
C LEU A 328 3.88 5.63 1.22
N SER A 329 4.69 5.43 0.18
CA SER A 329 6.11 5.05 0.29
C SER A 329 6.95 6.11 0.99
N SER A 330 6.70 7.40 0.74
CA SER A 330 7.48 8.50 1.34
C SER A 330 7.09 8.79 2.78
N ALA A 331 5.83 8.54 3.15
CA ALA A 331 5.36 8.70 4.53
C ALA A 331 5.71 7.50 5.42
N LEU A 332 6.01 6.33 4.84
CA LEU A 332 6.30 5.11 5.60
C LEU A 332 7.47 5.25 6.58
N PRO A 333 8.62 5.86 6.22
CA PRO A 333 9.70 6.06 7.17
C PRO A 333 9.33 6.94 8.37
N VAL A 334 8.53 7.98 8.11
CA VAL A 334 8.04 8.89 9.14
C VAL A 334 7.05 8.15 10.05
N MET A 335 6.17 7.32 9.49
CA MET A 335 5.27 6.45 10.24
C MET A 335 6.05 5.44 11.12
N SER A 336 7.03 4.73 10.55
CA SER A 336 7.82 3.72 11.27
C SER A 336 8.53 4.33 12.50
N ARG A 337 9.08 5.53 12.33
CA ARG A 337 9.72 6.29 13.42
C ARG A 337 8.70 6.78 14.45
N THR A 338 7.58 7.35 14.01
CA THR A 338 6.57 7.90 14.92
C THR A 338 5.90 6.82 15.76
N LEU A 339 5.70 5.63 15.20
CA LEU A 339 5.21 4.44 15.90
C LEU A 339 6.23 3.81 16.86
N GLY A 340 7.50 4.22 16.79
CA GLY A 340 8.57 3.63 17.60
C GLY A 340 9.01 2.24 17.15
N ILE A 341 8.70 1.84 15.91
CA ILE A 341 9.10 0.54 15.34
C ILE A 341 10.59 0.53 15.03
N THR A 342 11.11 1.66 14.53
CA THR A 342 12.53 1.81 14.21
C THR A 342 13.10 3.07 14.87
N ARG A 343 14.28 2.97 15.50
CA ARG A 343 15.02 4.13 16.01
C ARG A 343 15.92 4.81 14.97
N PHE A 344 16.03 4.23 13.77
CA PHE A 344 16.89 4.74 12.72
C PHE A 344 16.38 6.06 12.11
N ASP A 345 17.19 7.12 12.17
CA ASP A 345 16.87 8.41 11.58
C ASP A 345 17.58 8.58 10.23
N LEU A 346 16.95 8.04 9.19
CA LEU A 346 17.49 8.09 7.84
C LEU A 346 17.40 9.49 7.22
N LEU A 347 16.44 10.31 7.66
CA LEU A 347 16.22 11.64 7.10
C LEU A 347 17.23 12.68 7.63
N GLY A 348 17.95 12.41 8.72
CA GLY A 348 18.93 13.35 9.27
C GLY A 348 18.31 14.74 9.49
N ASP A 349 18.96 15.80 9.00
CA ASP A 349 18.44 17.17 9.09
C ASP A 349 17.13 17.39 8.32
N PHE A 350 16.79 16.56 7.33
CA PHE A 350 15.49 16.60 6.63
C PHE A 350 14.35 15.98 7.46
N GLY A 351 14.67 15.29 8.58
CA GLY A 351 13.69 14.66 9.48
C GLY A 351 13.11 15.63 10.51
N ARG A 352 13.47 16.91 10.47
CA ARG A 352 12.95 17.95 11.37
C ARG A 352 11.56 18.41 10.94
N PHE A 353 10.61 17.49 11.01
CA PHE A 353 9.21 17.85 10.87
C PHE A 353 8.77 18.62 12.11
N ASN A 354 8.29 19.86 11.93
CA ASN A 354 7.80 20.68 13.03
C ASN A 354 6.71 19.97 13.86
N TRP A 355 5.89 19.11 13.22
CA TRP A 355 4.85 18.34 13.91
C TRP A 355 5.39 17.19 14.77
N LEU A 356 6.55 16.59 14.44
CA LEU A 356 7.20 15.54 15.25
C LEU A 356 7.72 16.10 16.59
N GLY A 357 7.93 17.42 16.67
CA GLY A 357 8.30 18.10 17.91
C GLY A 357 7.13 18.31 18.87
N ASN A 358 5.89 18.07 18.44
CA ASN A 358 4.70 18.24 19.27
C ASN A 358 4.25 16.91 19.90
N PHE A 359 4.42 16.83 21.23
CA PHE A 359 4.03 15.68 22.04
C PHE A 359 2.61 15.19 21.76
N TYR A 360 1.64 16.10 21.74
CA TYR A 360 0.22 15.76 21.63
C TYR A 360 -0.11 15.15 20.27
N ILE A 361 0.53 15.62 19.19
CA ILE A 361 0.32 15.07 17.85
C ILE A 361 0.91 13.67 17.77
N VAL A 362 2.14 13.47 18.25
CA VAL A 362 2.79 12.15 18.24
C VAL A 362 2.05 11.15 19.14
N LEU A 363 1.65 11.55 20.34
CA LEU A 363 0.89 10.70 21.27
C LEU A 363 -0.48 10.33 20.70
N SER A 364 -1.24 11.30 20.18
CA SER A 364 -2.55 11.04 19.58
C SER A 364 -2.46 10.14 18.36
N TYR A 365 -1.44 10.31 17.51
CA TYR A 365 -1.18 9.43 16.38
C TYR A 365 -0.94 7.97 16.81
N ASN A 366 -0.04 7.76 17.76
CA ASN A 366 0.27 6.43 18.29
C ASN A 366 -0.96 5.79 18.97
N LEU A 367 -1.68 6.56 19.77
CA LEU A 367 -2.89 6.10 20.47
C LEU A 367 -3.97 5.69 19.47
N LEU A 368 -4.23 6.51 18.44
CA LEU A 368 -5.18 6.20 17.38
C LEU A 368 -4.79 4.93 16.64
N PHE A 369 -3.50 4.77 16.30
CA PHE A 369 -3.01 3.56 15.65
C PHE A 369 -3.26 2.32 16.52
N ALA A 370 -2.86 2.37 17.79
CA ALA A 370 -3.02 1.27 18.74
C ALA A 370 -4.50 0.89 18.95
N ILE A 371 -5.38 1.88 19.09
CA ILE A 371 -6.82 1.66 19.26
C ILE A 371 -7.41 1.02 17.99
N MET A 372 -7.14 1.58 16.81
CA MET A 372 -7.72 1.07 15.56
C MET A 372 -7.24 -0.34 15.22
N THR A 373 -5.95 -0.62 15.42
CA THR A 373 -5.37 -1.95 15.21
C THR A 373 -5.88 -2.98 16.23
N THR A 374 -5.98 -2.61 17.50
CA THR A 374 -6.53 -3.48 18.55
C THR A 374 -8.01 -3.79 18.28
N LEU A 375 -8.83 -2.77 17.96
CA LEU A 375 -10.24 -2.97 17.62
C LEU A 375 -10.41 -3.87 16.40
N CYS A 376 -9.53 -3.74 15.40
CA CYS A 376 -9.50 -4.62 14.24
C CYS A 376 -9.22 -6.07 14.62
N LEU A 377 -8.17 -6.32 15.43
CA LEU A 377 -7.84 -7.66 15.90
C LEU A 377 -8.97 -8.25 16.72
N VAL A 378 -9.48 -7.52 17.73
CA VAL A 378 -10.58 -7.99 18.57
C VAL A 378 -11.79 -8.35 17.71
N ARG A 379 -12.21 -7.50 16.77
CA ARG A 379 -13.34 -7.83 15.88
C ARG A 379 -13.11 -9.10 15.07
N LYS A 380 -11.90 -9.30 14.52
CA LYS A 380 -11.56 -10.48 13.72
C LYS A 380 -11.48 -11.76 14.55
N PHE A 381 -10.85 -11.70 15.71
CA PHE A 381 -10.81 -12.82 16.65
C PHE A 381 -12.20 -13.15 17.19
N THR A 382 -12.95 -12.14 17.63
CA THR A 382 -14.32 -12.31 18.11
C THR A 382 -15.23 -12.87 17.01
N SER A 383 -15.08 -12.46 15.74
CA SER A 383 -15.87 -13.06 14.65
C SER A 383 -15.51 -14.53 14.41
N ALA A 384 -14.21 -14.87 14.41
CA ALA A 384 -13.77 -16.26 14.23
C ALA A 384 -14.24 -17.15 15.38
N VAL A 385 -14.06 -16.70 16.63
CA VAL A 385 -14.54 -17.42 17.82
C VAL A 385 -16.06 -17.53 17.82
N ARG A 386 -16.79 -16.48 17.41
CA ARG A 386 -18.25 -16.50 17.30
C ARG A 386 -18.73 -17.49 16.24
N GLU A 387 -18.08 -17.57 15.09
CA GLU A 387 -18.42 -18.53 14.04
C GLU A 387 -18.19 -19.97 14.53
N GLU A 388 -17.05 -20.25 15.17
CA GLU A 388 -16.78 -21.57 15.74
C GLU A 388 -17.74 -21.92 16.89
N LEU A 389 -18.11 -20.95 17.73
CA LEU A 389 -19.09 -21.14 18.80
C LEU A 389 -20.50 -21.39 18.25
N LEU A 390 -20.91 -20.68 17.19
CA LEU A 390 -22.21 -20.88 16.52
C LEU A 390 -22.29 -22.25 15.84
N LYS A 391 -21.19 -22.70 15.22
CA LYS A 391 -21.05 -24.06 14.69
C LYS A 391 -21.11 -25.11 15.79
N ALA A 392 -20.38 -24.91 16.90
CA ALA A 392 -20.38 -25.83 18.04
C ALA A 392 -21.74 -25.90 18.76
N LEU A 393 -22.50 -24.79 18.79
CA LEU A 393 -23.85 -24.72 19.33
C LEU A 393 -24.92 -25.25 18.36
N GLY A 394 -24.55 -25.65 17.14
CA GLY A 394 -25.47 -26.19 16.13
C GLY A 394 -26.50 -25.19 15.60
N LEU A 395 -26.33 -23.88 15.87
CA LEU A 395 -27.33 -22.85 15.57
C LEU A 395 -27.37 -22.45 14.09
N ASP A 396 -26.37 -22.84 13.28
CA ASP A 396 -26.40 -22.68 11.83
C ASP A 396 -27.59 -23.43 11.19
N LYS A 397 -28.07 -24.51 11.82
CA LYS A 397 -29.29 -25.24 11.41
C LYS A 397 -30.56 -24.40 11.56
N LEU A 398 -30.61 -23.48 12.52
CA LEU A 398 -31.78 -22.63 12.79
C LEU A 398 -31.86 -21.41 11.85
N HIS A 399 -30.71 -20.90 11.38
CA HIS A 399 -30.69 -19.76 10.46
C HIS A 399 -31.11 -20.14 9.03
N LEU A 400 -30.87 -21.39 8.60
CA LEU A 400 -31.44 -21.94 7.36
C LEU A 400 -32.93 -22.31 7.48
N SER A 401 -33.38 -22.72 8.66
CA SER A 401 -34.80 -23.04 8.90
C SER A 401 -35.69 -21.79 9.02
N ASN A 402 -35.12 -20.62 9.32
CA ASN A 402 -35.85 -19.36 9.56
C ASN A 402 -35.96 -18.45 8.33
N ASN A 403 -35.76 -18.97 7.12
CA ASN A 403 -36.17 -18.28 5.89
C ASN A 403 -37.43 -18.90 5.25
N PRO A 404 -38.60 -18.95 5.95
CA PRO A 404 -39.85 -19.35 5.33
C PRO A 404 -40.52 -18.12 4.68
N ARG A 405 -39.99 -17.66 3.54
CA ARG A 405 -40.74 -16.79 2.63
C ARG A 405 -40.42 -17.12 1.18
N GLU A 406 -40.96 -18.24 0.73
CA GLU A 406 -41.61 -18.36 -0.57
C GLU A 406 -42.60 -19.52 -0.47
N SER A 407 -43.70 -19.25 0.25
CA SER A 407 -44.87 -20.11 0.29
C SER A 407 -45.54 -20.14 -1.08
N GLU A 408 -45.58 -21.33 -1.66
CA GLU A 408 -46.70 -21.91 -2.40
C GLU A 408 -47.62 -20.96 -3.17
N THR A 409 -47.47 -20.95 -4.50
CA THR A 409 -48.63 -20.89 -5.39
C THR A 409 -48.58 -22.05 -6.37
N LYS A 410 -49.28 -23.14 -6.01
CA LYS A 410 -49.92 -24.03 -6.98
C LYS A 410 -50.89 -23.19 -7.82
N PRO A 411 -51.06 -23.55 -9.10
CA PRO A 411 -52.41 -23.79 -9.58
C PRO A 411 -52.55 -25.23 -10.07
N SER A 412 -53.62 -25.86 -9.60
CA SER A 412 -54.10 -27.16 -10.05
C SER A 412 -54.60 -27.08 -11.49
N ALA A 413 -54.53 -28.23 -12.17
CA ALA A 413 -54.86 -28.45 -13.55
C ALA A 413 -56.34 -28.17 -13.90
N ASN A 414 -56.57 -27.70 -15.13
CA ASN A 414 -57.62 -28.28 -15.98
C ASN A 414 -57.33 -28.01 -17.46
N GLY A 415 -57.45 -29.06 -18.28
CA GLY A 415 -57.17 -29.04 -19.71
C GLY A 415 -58.38 -28.69 -20.58
N HIS A 416 -58.08 -28.25 -21.82
CA HIS A 416 -58.74 -28.53 -23.10
C HIS A 416 -58.15 -27.52 -24.11
N GLN A 417 -57.33 -27.92 -25.08
CA GLN A 417 -57.66 -28.53 -26.37
C GLN A 417 -57.91 -27.50 -27.50
N LYS A 418 -56.97 -27.51 -28.46
CA LYS A 418 -57.06 -27.24 -29.92
C LYS A 418 -57.28 -25.83 -30.48
N THR A 419 -56.46 -25.58 -31.52
CA THR A 419 -56.67 -24.77 -32.76
C THR A 419 -56.83 -23.26 -32.56
N LEU A 420 -56.15 -22.38 -33.30
CA LEU A 420 -55.74 -22.40 -34.70
C LEU A 420 -54.48 -21.54 -34.89
#